data_AF-A0A392QGZ7-F1
#
_entry.id   AF-A0A392QGZ7-F1
#
_cell.length_a   1.000
_cell.length_b   1.000
_cell.length_c   1.000
_cell.angle_alpha   90.00
_cell.angle_beta   90.00
_cell.angle_gamma   90.00
#
_symmetry.space_group_name_H-M   'P 1'
#
loop_
_entity.id
_entity.type
_entity.pdbx_description
1 polymer ?
#
loop_
_entity_poly.entity_id
_entity_poly.type
_entity_poly.pdbx_seq_one_letter_code
_entity_poly.pdbx_strand_id
1 'polypeptide(L)' 'MDTNDTLRVASLWHSMHAISQQLSPVSGCSGIELLQADTFDLHCFQSLT' A
#
# COMPACT_ATOMS: atom_id res chain seq x y z
N MET A 1 -11.55 -13.55 -7.43
CA MET A 1 -11.85 -12.43 -6.52
C MET A 1 -13.09 -11.75 -7.08
N ASP A 2 -14.12 -11.59 -6.26
CA ASP A 2 -15.27 -10.79 -6.68
C ASP A 2 -14.93 -9.29 -6.57
N THR A 3 -15.80 -8.44 -7.10
CA THR A 3 -15.61 -6.99 -7.06
C THR A 3 -15.49 -6.47 -5.63
N ASN A 4 -16.25 -7.03 -4.68
CA ASN A 4 -16.19 -6.61 -3.28
C ASN A 4 -14.86 -6.99 -2.63
N ASP A 5 -14.33 -8.18 -2.88
CA ASP A 5 -13.00 -8.57 -2.41
C ASP A 5 -11.92 -7.61 -2.93
N THR A 6 -12.02 -7.21 -4.20
CA THR A 6 -11.08 -6.25 -4.81
C THR A 6 -11.17 -4.88 -4.14
N LEU A 7 -12.39 -4.37 -3.91
CA LEU A 7 -12.61 -3.09 -3.23
C LEU A 7 -12.08 -3.10 -1.79
N ARG A 8 -12.26 -4.22 -1.07
CA ARG A 8 -11.73 -4.41 0.28
C ARG A 8 -10.21 -4.35 0.29
N VAL A 9 -9.54 -5.09 -0.59
CA VAL A 9 -8.08 -5.09 -0.70
C VAL A 9 -7.55 -3.70 -1.05
N ALA A 10 -8.17 -3.01 -2.02
CA ALA A 10 -7.78 -1.65 -2.38
C ALA A 10 -7.90 -0.67 -1.20
N SER A 11 -8.98 -0.76 -0.43
CA SER A 11 -9.21 0.08 0.75
C SER A 11 -8.17 -0.20 1.84
N LEU A 12 -7.89 -1.48 2.11
CA LEU A 12 -6.86 -1.89 3.07
C LEU A 12 -5.47 -1.41 2.65
N TRP A 13 -5.12 -1.56 1.36
CA TRP A 13 -3.85 -1.08 0.81
C TRP A 13 -3.68 0.43 1.04
N HIS A 14 -4.72 1.21 0.74
CA HIS A 14 -4.69 2.65 0.93
C HIS A 14 -4.45 3.04 2.39
N SER A 15 -5.17 2.44 3.34
CA SER A 15 -4.96 2.69 4.77
C SER A 15 -3.55 2.29 5.22
N MET A 16 -3.07 1.12 4.79
CA MET A 16 -1.75 0.62 5.16
C MET A 16 -0.62 1.51 4.63
N HIS A 17 -0.75 1.98 3.38
CA HIS A 17 0.18 2.92 2.76
C HIS A 17 0.25 4.24 3.54
N ALA A 18 -0.89 4.81 3.94
CA ALA A 18 -0.94 6.04 4.73
C ALA A 18 -0.40 5.86 6.17
N ILE A 19 -0.68 4.72 6.81
CA ILE A 19 -0.13 4.40 8.15
C ILE A 19 1.40 4.29 8.08
N SER A 20 1.93 3.62 7.05
CA SER A 20 3.37 3.50 6.86
C SER A 20 4.06 4.84 6.65
N GLN A 21 3.42 5.79 5.97
CA GLN A 21 3.94 7.16 5.86
C GLN A 21 4.07 7.82 7.23
N GLN A 22 3.02 7.71 8.06
CA GLN A 22 2.97 8.35 9.38
C GLN A 22 3.93 7.72 10.40
N LEU A 23 4.12 6.41 10.33
CA LEU A 23 4.99 5.67 11.26
C LEU A 23 6.46 5.64 10.81
N SER A 24 6.77 6.13 9.61
CA SER A 24 8.13 6.04 9.09
C SER A 24 9.12 6.83 9.94
N PRO A 25 10.25 6.22 10.35
CA PRO A 25 11.30 6.94 11.07
C PRO A 25 12.10 7.89 10.17
N VAL A 26 11.90 7.82 8.84
CA VAL A 26 12.61 8.62 7.85
C VAL A 26 11.70 9.74 7.34
N SER A 27 12.19 10.97 7.43
CA SER A 27 11.53 12.14 6.87
C SER A 27 11.43 12.04 5.34
N GLY A 28 10.24 12.34 4.80
CA GLY A 28 9.97 12.25 3.36
C GLY A 28 9.59 10.86 2.86
N CYS A 29 9.21 9.95 3.77
CA CYS A 29 8.69 8.65 3.37
C CYS A 29 7.31 8.78 2.69
N SER A 30 7.22 8.24 1.47
CA SER A 30 6.00 8.21 0.68
C SER A 30 5.13 6.96 0.93
N GLY A 31 5.42 6.14 1.94
CA GLY A 31 4.59 5.00 2.32
C GLY A 31 5.09 3.67 1.78
N ILE A 32 4.17 2.71 1.60
CA ILE A 32 4.52 1.37 1.12
C ILE A 32 4.59 1.38 -0.41
N GLU A 33 5.77 1.10 -0.95
CA GLU A 33 6.03 0.94 -2.39
C GLU A 33 6.06 -0.54 -2.82
N LEU A 34 6.46 -1.43 -1.90
CA LEU A 34 6.55 -2.87 -2.11
C LEU A 34 6.09 -3.62 -0.85
N LEU A 35 5.16 -4.55 -1.01
CA LEU A 35 4.82 -5.55 -0.02
C LEU A 35 5.15 -6.93 -0.59
N GLN A 36 6.11 -7.61 0.03
CA GLN A 36 6.51 -8.97 -0.35
C GLN A 36 5.83 -9.99 0.57
N ALA A 37 5.34 -11.06 -0.04
CA ALA A 37 4.78 -12.22 0.64
C ALA A 37 5.33 -13.50 0.01
N ASP A 38 5.17 -14.63 0.69
CA ASP A 38 5.74 -15.92 0.23
C ASP A 38 5.26 -16.35 -1.17
N THR A 39 4.12 -15.81 -1.63
CA THR A 39 3.45 -16.21 -2.88
C THR A 39 3.30 -15.10 -3.90
N PHE A 40 3.56 -13.84 -3.53
CA PHE A 40 3.40 -12.69 -4.43
C PHE A 40 4.15 -11.47 -3.92
N ASP A 41 4.46 -10.58 -4.85
CA ASP A 41 4.94 -9.23 -4.56
C ASP A 41 3.90 -8.21 -5.07
N LEU A 42 3.53 -7.26 -4.20
CA LEU A 42 2.60 -6.19 -4.51
C LEU A 42 3.36 -4.87 -4.62
N HIS A 43 3.39 -4.32 -5.83
CA HIS A 43 4.03 -3.04 -6.12
C HIS A 43 3.00 -1.92 -6.17
N CYS A 44 3.32 -0.79 -5.54
CA CYS A 44 2.51 0.42 -5.59
C CYS A 44 3.29 1.57 -6.22
N PHE A 45 2.68 2.17 -7.23
CA PHE A 45 3.15 3.39 -7.86
C PHE A 45 2.12 4.49 -7.64
N GLN A 46 2.49 5.51 -6.85
CA GLN A 46 1.66 6.69 -6.63
C GLN A 46 2.20 7.84 -7.49
N SER A 47 1.42 8.29 -8.47
CA SER A 47 1.76 9.45 -9.30
C SER A 47 1.59 10.76 -8.53
N LEU A 48 2.41 11.76 -8.87
CA LEU A 48 2.22 13.16 -8.44
C LEU A 48 1.01 13.72 -9.20
N THR A 49 -0.16 13.79 -8.55
CA THR A 49 -1.38 14.39 -9.12
C THR A 49 -1.33 15.90 -9.10
#